data_AF-A0A0R1PLM6-F1
#
_entry.id   AF-A0A0R1PLM6-F1
#
_cell.length_a   1.000
_cell.length_b   1.000
_cell.length_c   1.000
_cell.angle_alpha   90.00
_cell.angle_beta   90.00
_cell.angle_gamma   90.00
#
_symmetry.space_group_name_H-M   'P 1'
#
loop_
_entity.id
_entity.type
_entity.pdbx_description
1 polymer ?
#
loop_
_entity_poly.entity_id
_entity_poly.type
_entity_poly.pdbx_seq_one_letter_code
_entity_poly.pdbx_strand_id
1 'polypeptide(L)' 'MNIYTLDIIIIILLIIGLNDPLLRFLQGVLGSNFIVSEIIIGVVVIFLMFVIHKYVLRRFFFKK' A
#
# COMPACT_ATOMS: atom_id res chain seq x y z
N MET A 1 -2.61 -0.53 -21.35
CA MET A 1 -2.90 0.32 -20.17
C MET A 1 -1.64 1.07 -19.82
N ASN A 2 -1.72 2.37 -19.50
CA ASN A 2 -0.54 3.14 -19.13
C ASN A 2 0.03 2.62 -17.80
N ILE A 3 1.35 2.62 -17.61
CA ILE A 3 1.99 2.14 -16.38
C ILE A 3 1.49 2.93 -15.17
N TYR A 4 1.32 4.24 -15.34
CA TYR A 4 0.78 5.14 -14.33
C TYR A 4 -0.68 4.81 -13.97
N THR A 5 -1.49 4.35 -14.94
CA THR A 5 -2.86 3.90 -14.66
C THR A 5 -2.85 2.63 -13.81
N LEU A 6 -1.94 1.69 -14.09
CA LEU A 6 -1.79 0.47 -13.31
C LEU A 6 -1.33 0.78 -11.88
N ASP A 7 -0.38 1.72 -11.75
CA ASP A 7 0.11 2.19 -10.46
C ASP A 7 -1.02 2.78 -9.61
N ILE A 8 -1.88 3.62 -10.19
CA ILE A 8 -3.05 4.20 -9.51
C ILE A 8 -4.02 3.11 -9.07
N ILE A 9 -4.32 2.13 -9.93
CA ILE A 9 -5.23 1.03 -9.60
C ILE A 9 -4.70 0.24 -8.39
N ILE A 10 -3.41 -0.08 -8.39
CA ILE A 10 -2.79 -0.83 -7.29
C ILE A 10 -2.81 -0.04 -6.00
N ILE A 11 -2.51 1.26 -6.04
CA ILE A 11 -2.50 2.10 -4.84
C ILE A 11 -3.89 2.16 -4.21
N ILE A 12 -4.94 2.29 -5.01
CA ILE A 12 -6.33 2.30 -4.54
C ILE A 12 -6.67 0.94 -3.91
N LEU A 13 -6.29 -0.16 -4.55
CA LEU A 13 -6.47 -1.52 -4.03
C LEU A 13 -5.76 -1.73 -2.70
N LEU A 14 -4.53 -1.24 -2.55
CA LEU A 14 -3.78 -1.32 -1.31
C LEU A 14 -4.44 -0.52 -0.21
N ILE A 15 -4.88 0.71 -0.48
CA ILE A 15 -5.54 1.56 0.52
C ILE A 15 -6.83 0.89 0.99
N ILE A 16 -7.71 0.47 0.08
CA ILE A 16 -8.99 -0.15 0.44
C ILE A 16 -8.77 -1.48 1.17
N GLY A 17 -7.84 -2.32 0.69
CA GLY A 17 -7.62 -3.65 1.24
C GLY A 17 -6.82 -3.66 2.55
N LEU A 18 -5.94 -2.69 2.78
CA LEU A 18 -5.02 -2.70 3.92
C LEU A 18 -5.36 -1.68 5.00
N ASN A 19 -6.08 -0.59 4.70
CA ASN A 19 -6.32 0.46 5.70
C ASN A 19 -7.05 -0.09 6.94
N ASP A 20 -8.28 -0.58 6.79
CA ASP A 20 -9.07 -1.10 7.91
C ASP A 20 -8.38 -2.22 8.72
N PRO A 21 -7.82 -3.29 8.10
CA PRO A 21 -7.18 -4.35 8.87
C PRO A 21 -5.89 -3.88 9.57
N LEU A 22 -5.07 -3.05 8.92
CA LEU A 22 -3.88 -2.51 9.57
C LEU A 22 -4.24 -1.55 10.69
N LEU A 23 -5.27 -0.72 10.51
CA LEU A 23 -5.75 0.20 11.54
C LEU A 23 -6.23 -0.56 12.77
N ARG A 24 -7.05 -1.60 12.58
CA ARG A 24 -7.51 -2.47 13.69
C ARG A 24 -6.36 -3.19 14.36
N PHE A 25 -5.35 -3.64 13.60
CA PHE A 25 -4.16 -4.28 14.16
C PHE A 25 -3.32 -3.30 14.99
N LEU A 26 -3.04 -2.09 14.47
CA LEU A 26 -2.22 -1.08 15.14
C LEU A 26 -2.94 -0.47 16.36
N GLN A 27 -4.25 -0.31 16.32
CA GLN A 27 -5.01 0.14 17.49
C GLN A 27 -5.19 -0.99 18.51
N GLY A 28 -5.48 -2.21 18.06
CA GLY A 28 -5.76 -3.35 18.93
C GLY A 28 -4.53 -3.95 19.61
N VAL A 29 -3.38 -4.01 18.93
CA VAL A 29 -2.16 -4.64 19.46
C VAL A 29 -1.23 -3.63 20.11
N LEU A 30 -1.08 -2.44 19.52
CA LEU A 30 -0.14 -1.42 20.00
C LEU A 30 -0.82 -0.34 20.85
N GLY A 31 -2.16 -0.36 20.99
CA GLY A 31 -2.90 0.68 21.71
C GLY A 31 -2.69 2.08 21.12
N SER A 32 -2.30 2.18 19.85
CA SER A 32 -1.85 3.43 19.26
C SER A 32 -3.04 4.32 18.86
N ASN A 33 -2.83 5.64 18.90
CA ASN A 33 -3.85 6.61 18.49
C ASN A 33 -4.16 6.52 16.99
N PHE A 34 -5.42 6.80 16.62
CA PHE A 34 -5.89 6.80 15.22
C PHE A 34 -4.94 7.56 14.28
N ILE A 35 -4.56 8.79 14.65
CA ILE A 35 -3.67 9.64 13.82
C ILE A 35 -2.30 8.98 13.59
N VAL A 36 -1.73 8.39 14.65
CA VAL A 36 -0.41 7.73 14.56
C VAL A 36 -0.50 6.47 13.70
N SER A 37 -1.55 5.67 13.89
CA SER A 37 -1.81 4.50 13.05
C SER A 37 -1.96 4.88 11.57
N GLU A 38 -2.73 5.92 11.26
CA GLU A 38 -2.97 6.35 9.88
C GLU A 38 -1.67 6.77 9.18
N ILE A 39 -0.80 7.50 9.88
CA ILE A 39 0.52 7.89 9.36
C ILE A 39 1.37 6.65 9.07
N ILE A 40 1.39 5.67 9.99
CA ILE A 40 2.12 4.42 9.81
C ILE A 40 1.58 3.65 8.59
N ILE A 41 0.26 3.54 8.46
CA ILE A 41 -0.40 2.88 7.32
C ILE A 41 -0.04 3.57 6.02
N GLY A 42 -0.07 4.90 5.97
CA GLY A 42 0.32 5.67 4.79
C GLY A 42 1.77 5.36 4.35
N VAL A 43 2.70 5.32 5.29
CA VAL A 43 4.11 4.96 5.02
C VAL A 43 4.22 3.51 4.50
N VAL A 44 3.50 2.57 5.11
CA VAL A 44 3.48 1.16 4.70
C VAL A 44 2.91 1.00 3.29
N VAL A 45 1.82 1.68 2.97
CA VAL A 45 1.20 1.63 1.63
C VAL A 45 2.14 2.19 0.56
N ILE A 46 2.80 3.33 0.83
CA ILE A 46 3.80 3.89 -0.09
C ILE A 46 4.96 2.93 -0.30
N PHE A 47 5.47 2.32 0.77
CA PHE A 47 6.55 1.33 0.69
C PHE A 47 6.14 0.10 -0.13
N LEU A 48 4.95 -0.46 0.14
CA LEU A 48 4.41 -1.59 -0.62
C LEU A 48 4.22 -1.25 -2.09
N MET A 49 3.72 -0.06 -2.40
CA MET A 49 3.57 0.40 -3.78
C MET A 49 4.92 0.45 -4.50
N PHE A 50 5.96 0.99 -3.85
CA PHE A 50 7.31 1.02 -4.41
C PHE A 50 7.85 -0.39 -4.69
N VAL A 51 7.66 -1.31 -3.74
CA VAL A 51 8.07 -2.72 -3.88
C VAL A 51 7.30 -3.38 -5.03
N ILE A 52 5.98 -3.25 -5.08
CA ILE A 52 5.15 -3.85 -6.13
C ILE A 52 5.52 -3.30 -7.51
N HIS A 53 5.72 -1.98 -7.64
CA HIS A 53 6.14 -1.38 -8.90
C HIS A 53 7.51 -1.91 -9.35
N LYS A 54 8.49 -1.98 -8.45
CA LYS A 54 9.84 -2.45 -8.77
C LYS A 54 9.92 -3.95 -9.07
N TYR A 55 9.20 -4.79 -8.33
CA TYR A 55 9.36 -6.25 -8.40
C TYR A 55 8.27 -6.96 -9.20
N VAL A 56 7.04 -6.45 -9.19
CA VAL A 56 5.91 -7.08 -9.90
C VAL A 56 5.72 -6.42 -11.25
N LEU A 57 5.47 -5.10 -11.29
CA LEU A 57 5.12 -4.43 -12.54
C LEU A 57 6.27 -4.44 -13.54
N ARG A 58 7.48 -4.13 -13.07
CA ARG A 58 8.67 -4.24 -13.92
C ARG A 58 8.92 -5.66 -14.40
N ARG A 59 8.65 -6.70 -13.61
CA ARG A 59 8.95 -8.09 -14.01
C ARG A 59 7.89 -8.70 -14.94
N PHE A 60 6.61 -8.40 -14.71
CA PHE A 60 5.50 -9.02 -15.44
C PHE A 60 5.06 -8.22 -16.66
N PHE A 61 5.00 -6.89 -16.57
CA PHE A 61 4.51 -6.03 -17.64
C PHE A 61 5.63 -5.41 -18.47
N PHE A 62 6.84 -5.31 -17.91
CA PHE A 62 8.02 -4.78 -18.59
C PHE A 62 9.12 -5.83 -18.68
N LYS A 63 8.90 -6.90 -19.46
CA LYS A 63 10.02 -7.65 -20.04
C LYS A 63 10.77 -6.72 -21.01
N LYS A 64 11.68 -5.92 -20.49
CA LYS A 64 12.77 -5.33 -21.26
C LYS A 64 14.07 -5.88 -20.71
#